data_AF-A0A392PEV4-F1
#
_entry.id   AF-A0A392PEV4-F1
#
_cell.length_a   1.000
_cell.length_b   1.000
_cell.length_c   1.000
_cell.angle_alpha   90.00
_cell.angle_beta   90.00
_cell.angle_gamma   90.00
#
_symmetry.space_group_name_H-M   'P 1'
#
loop_
_entity.id
_entity.type
_entity.pdbx_description
1 polymer ?
#
loop_
_entity_poly.entity_id
_entity_poly.type
_entity_poly.pdbx_seq_one_letter_code
_entity_poly.pdbx_strand_id
1 'polypeptide(L)'
;MNPSSNIDQLKVAAEAGNIDLLYAVIQDDPSILENIDSKQFVETPLHIAASRGHLRFAAEIMNLKPSFALKLNQQGFSPIHLAIQNNQKRMVFLLVDMNCELVRVKGREGWTPIHFA
;
A
#
# COMPACT_ATOMS: atom_id res chain seq x y z
N MET A 1 24.89 10.89 11.89
CA MET A 1 23.43 10.81 11.71
C MET A 1 23.22 10.19 10.35
N ASN A 2 22.86 8.90 10.27
CA ASN A 2 22.38 8.39 8.98
C ASN A 2 20.99 9.01 8.80
N PRO A 3 20.78 9.88 7.80
CA PRO A 3 19.41 10.27 7.50
C PRO A 3 18.71 8.97 7.10
N SER A 4 17.72 8.57 7.90
CA SER A 4 16.79 7.50 7.55
C SER A 4 16.41 7.71 6.08
N SER A 5 16.64 6.71 5.23
CA SER A 5 16.39 6.80 3.79
C SER A 5 14.98 7.36 3.55
N ASN A 6 14.74 8.10 2.46
CA ASN A 6 13.40 8.58 2.11
C ASN A 6 12.39 7.42 2.06
N ILE A 7 12.84 6.20 1.75
CA ILE A 7 12.03 4.97 1.85
C ILE A 7 11.60 4.70 3.30
N ASP A 8 12.49 4.84 4.27
CA ASP A 8 12.17 4.64 5.69
C ASP A 8 11.25 5.74 6.21
N GLN A 9 11.44 6.99 5.79
CA GLN A 9 10.50 8.07 6.11
C GLN A 9 9.12 7.84 5.50
N LEU A 10 9.05 7.34 4.27
CA LEU A 10 7.79 7.00 3.61
C LEU A 10 7.08 5.82 4.32
N LYS A 11 7.84 4.84 4.81
CA LYS A 11 7.28 3.79 5.68
C LYS A 11 6.70 4.38 6.94
N VAL A 12 7.44 5.25 7.65
CA VAL A 12 6.94 5.94 8.85
C VAL A 12 5.66 6.73 8.57
N ALA A 13 5.60 7.43 7.43
CA ALA A 13 4.40 8.13 6.98
C ALA A 13 3.22 7.17 6.84
N ALA A 14 3.43 6.03 6.17
CA ALA A 14 2.40 5.01 6.00
C ALA A 14 1.99 4.34 7.30
N GLU A 15 2.92 4.11 8.24
CA GLU A 15 2.63 3.52 9.55
C GLU A 15 1.79 4.44 10.43
N ALA A 16 2.06 5.74 10.36
CA ALA A 16 1.33 6.77 11.10
C ALA A 16 0.07 7.27 10.37
N GLY A 17 -0.11 6.93 9.09
CA GLY A 17 -1.16 7.52 8.24
C GLY A 17 -0.94 9.02 7.99
N ASN A 18 0.30 9.50 8.05
CA ASN A 18 0.67 10.91 7.97
C ASN A 18 0.81 11.37 6.50
N ILE A 19 -0.21 12.07 6.01
CA ILE A 19 -0.27 12.57 4.63
C ILE A 19 0.71 13.74 4.41
N ASP A 20 0.93 14.59 5.42
CA ASP A 20 1.86 15.72 5.28
C ASP A 20 3.30 15.21 5.08
N LEU A 21 3.69 14.17 5.85
CA LEU A 21 4.99 13.52 5.69
C LEU A 21 5.10 12.79 4.35
N LEU A 22 4.01 12.18 3.86
CA LEU A 22 3.98 11.59 2.52
C LEU A 22 4.37 12.63 1.45
N TYR A 23 3.74 13.80 1.46
CA TYR A 23 4.04 14.85 0.50
C TYR A 23 5.43 15.46 0.70
N ALA A 24 5.88 15.64 1.95
CA ALA A 24 7.24 16.11 2.23
C ALA A 24 8.30 15.17 1.65
N VAL A 25 8.11 13.84 1.78
CA VAL A 25 9.03 12.84 1.22
C VAL A 25 8.99 12.83 -0.31
N ILE A 26 7.81 12.96 -0.92
CA ILE A 26 7.69 13.06 -2.39
C ILE A 26 8.32 14.35 -2.92
N GLN A 27 8.22 15.45 -2.17
CA GLN A 27 8.85 16.71 -2.54
C GLN A 27 10.39 16.62 -2.49
N ASP A 28 10.94 15.90 -1.51
CA ASP A 28 12.39 15.67 -1.38
C ASP A 28 12.92 14.68 -2.44
N ASP A 29 12.18 13.60 -2.71
CA ASP A 29 12.45 12.65 -3.80
C ASP A 29 11.21 12.40 -4.67
N PRO A 30 11.03 13.18 -5.75
CA PRO A 30 9.89 13.03 -6.66
C PRO A 30 9.81 11.67 -7.37
N SER A 31 10.92 10.93 -7.42
CA SER A 31 11.00 9.63 -8.08
C SER A 31 10.69 8.45 -7.15
N ILE A 32 10.51 8.69 -5.85
CA ILE A 32 10.43 7.63 -4.84
C ILE A 32 9.35 6.59 -5.13
N LEU A 33 8.16 7.03 -5.56
CA LEU A 33 7.04 6.13 -5.86
C LEU A 33 7.33 5.25 -7.08
N GLU A 34 7.97 5.82 -8.12
CA GLU A 34 8.40 5.07 -9.31
C GLU A 34 9.51 4.07 -8.98
N ASN A 35 10.47 4.47 -8.15
CA ASN A 35 11.56 3.60 -7.70
C ASN A 35 11.02 2.40 -6.92
N ILE A 36 9.99 2.59 -6.09
CA ILE A 36 9.28 1.50 -5.42
C ILE A 36 8.53 0.65 -6.44
N ASP A 37 7.78 1.27 -7.36
CA ASP A 37 6.96 0.57 -8.35
C ASP A 37 7.78 -0.27 -9.34
N SER A 38 9.03 0.09 -9.59
CA SER A 38 9.92 -0.69 -10.46
C SER A 38 10.25 -2.10 -9.93
N LYS A 39 10.06 -2.34 -8.62
CA LYS A 39 10.37 -3.62 -7.98
C LYS A 39 9.23 -4.62 -8.17
N GLN A 40 9.57 -5.84 -8.59
CA GLN A 40 8.57 -6.90 -8.83
C GLN A 40 7.79 -7.24 -7.55
N PHE A 41 8.50 -7.49 -6.45
CA PHE A 41 7.93 -7.77 -5.12
C PHE A 41 8.44 -6.74 -4.12
N VAL A 42 7.54 -5.96 -3.53
CA VAL A 42 7.91 -4.87 -2.64
C VAL A 42 6.79 -4.54 -1.66
N GLU A 43 7.16 -4.30 -0.41
CA GLU A 43 6.26 -3.71 0.58
C GLU A 43 6.05 -2.23 0.23
N THR A 44 4.88 -1.89 -0.32
CA THR A 44 4.54 -0.51 -0.67
C THR A 44 3.90 0.22 0.53
N PRO A 45 3.90 1.56 0.54
CA PRO A 45 3.15 2.34 1.54
C PRO A 45 1.67 1.95 1.63
N LEU A 46 1.07 1.49 0.52
CA LEU A 46 -0.31 1.03 0.50
C LEU A 46 -0.51 -0.28 1.25
N HIS A 47 0.46 -1.20 1.24
CA HIS A 47 0.39 -2.44 2.05
C HIS A 47 0.35 -2.12 3.54
N ILE A 48 1.23 -1.22 3.98
CA ILE A 48 1.32 -0.76 5.37
C ILE A 48 0.03 -0.04 5.78
N ALA A 49 -0.45 0.91 4.97
CA ALA A 49 -1.69 1.63 5.25
C ALA A 49 -2.90 0.67 5.28
N ALA A 50 -2.93 -0.31 4.39
CA ALA A 50 -4.01 -1.29 4.30
C ALA A 50 -4.06 -2.23 5.51
N SER A 51 -2.92 -2.71 6.00
CA SER A 51 -2.86 -3.54 7.22
C SER A 51 -3.27 -2.77 8.48
N ARG A 52 -2.95 -1.46 8.54
CA ARG A 52 -3.27 -0.58 9.68
C ARG A 52 -4.63 0.10 9.61
N GLY A 53 -5.31 0.07 8.45
CA GLY A 53 -6.63 0.68 8.27
C GLY A 53 -6.61 2.20 8.05
N HIS A 54 -5.49 2.77 7.59
CA HIS A 54 -5.33 4.20 7.36
C HIS A 54 -6.01 4.67 6.07
N LEU A 55 -7.34 4.79 6.11
CA LEU A 55 -8.21 5.02 4.94
C LEU A 55 -7.79 6.25 4.10
N ARG A 56 -7.58 7.40 4.74
CA ARG A 56 -7.22 8.64 4.03
C ARG A 56 -5.86 8.54 3.34
N PHE A 57 -4.87 7.97 4.04
CA PHE A 57 -3.54 7.77 3.47
C PHE A 57 -3.58 6.79 2.30
N ALA A 58 -4.35 5.69 2.42
CA ALA A 58 -4.51 4.72 1.34
C ALA A 58 -5.18 5.33 0.10
N ALA A 59 -6.22 6.16 0.28
CA ALA A 59 -6.86 6.88 -0.81
C ALA A 59 -5.88 7.81 -1.53
N GLU A 60 -5.10 8.60 -0.78
CA GLU A 60 -4.09 9.49 -1.37
C GLU A 60 -3.02 8.73 -2.14
N ILE A 61 -2.47 7.65 -1.55
CA ILE A 61 -1.48 6.83 -2.24
C ILE A 61 -2.05 6.19 -3.51
N MET A 62 -3.30 5.75 -3.51
CA MET A 62 -3.93 5.21 -4.71
C MET A 62 -4.16 6.28 -5.77
N ASN A 63 -4.49 7.52 -5.40
CA ASN A 63 -4.60 8.63 -6.34
C ASN A 63 -3.24 8.98 -6.96
N LEU A 64 -2.17 8.97 -6.15
CA LEU A 64 -0.81 9.28 -6.60
C LEU A 64 -0.20 8.14 -7.44
N LYS A 65 -0.44 6.89 -7.04
CA LYS A 65 0.17 5.70 -7.67
C LYS A 65 -0.78 4.49 -7.64
N PRO A 66 -1.79 4.43 -8.53
CA PRO A 66 -2.79 3.37 -8.56
C PRO A 66 -2.21 1.95 -8.69
N SER A 67 -1.05 1.79 -9.35
CA SER A 67 -0.38 0.50 -9.54
C SER A 67 -0.04 -0.20 -8.22
N PHE A 68 0.14 0.54 -7.12
CA PHE A 68 0.41 -0.03 -5.81
C PHE A 68 -0.71 -0.94 -5.29
N ALA A 69 -1.95 -0.76 -5.73
CA ALA A 69 -3.07 -1.60 -5.33
C ALA A 69 -2.95 -3.05 -5.85
N LEU A 70 -2.18 -3.26 -6.93
CA LEU A 70 -1.94 -4.56 -7.56
C LEU A 70 -0.60 -5.19 -7.16
N LYS A 71 0.28 -4.42 -6.51
CA LYS A 71 1.60 -4.92 -6.10
C LYS A 71 1.48 -6.04 -5.10
N LEU A 72 2.41 -6.99 -5.20
CA LEU A 72 2.60 -8.03 -4.20
C LEU A 72 3.84 -7.70 -3.37
N ASN A 73 3.74 -7.84 -2.05
CA ASN A 73 4.90 -7.78 -1.19
C ASN A 73 5.75 -9.06 -1.26
N GLN A 74 6.82 -9.13 -0.48
CA GLN A 74 7.74 -10.28 -0.47
C GLN A 74 7.07 -11.59 -0.02
N GLN A 75 6.01 -11.49 0.79
CA GLN A 75 5.18 -12.61 1.23
C GLN A 75 4.13 -13.02 0.19
N GLY A 76 3.99 -12.26 -0.91
CA GLY A 76 3.05 -12.56 -1.98
C GLY A 76 1.64 -12.05 -1.73
N PHE A 77 1.45 -11.10 -0.81
CA PHE A 77 0.15 -10.48 -0.53
C PHE A 77 0.06 -9.11 -1.21
N SER A 78 -1.13 -8.79 -1.71
CA SER A 78 -1.46 -7.42 -2.12
C SER A 78 -2.06 -6.62 -0.97
N PRO A 79 -2.24 -5.28 -1.09
CA PRO A 79 -2.80 -4.48 -0.01
C PRO A 79 -4.19 -4.96 0.46
N ILE A 80 -5.07 -5.39 -0.44
CA ILE A 80 -6.40 -5.90 -0.08
C ILE A 80 -6.32 -7.23 0.68
N HIS A 81 -5.33 -8.09 0.40
CA HIS A 81 -5.10 -9.30 1.20
C HIS A 81 -4.76 -8.94 2.66
N LEU A 82 -3.85 -7.97 2.85
CA LEU A 82 -3.46 -7.52 4.18
C LEU A 82 -4.62 -6.83 4.92
N ALA A 83 -5.46 -6.06 4.22
CA ALA A 83 -6.64 -5.45 4.82
C ALA A 83 -7.60 -6.53 5.37
N ILE A 84 -7.82 -7.63 4.63
CA ILE A 84 -8.66 -8.74 5.08
C ILE A 84 -8.02 -9.47 6.26
N GLN A 85 -6.75 -9.87 6.15
CA GLN A 85 -6.03 -10.59 7.21
C GLN A 85 -6.01 -9.82 8.53
N ASN A 86 -5.99 -8.48 8.48
CA ASN A 86 -5.98 -7.62 9.65
C ASN A 86 -7.39 -7.09 10.03
N ASN A 87 -8.46 -7.66 9.47
CA ASN A 87 -9.85 -7.31 9.77
C ASN A 87 -10.20 -5.83 9.54
N GLN A 88 -9.55 -5.19 8.56
CA GLN A 88 -9.75 -3.78 8.19
C GLN A 88 -10.92 -3.62 7.21
N LYS A 89 -12.14 -3.93 7.66
CA LYS A 89 -13.34 -3.96 6.79
C LYS A 89 -13.57 -2.67 5.98
N ARG A 90 -13.42 -1.50 6.62
CA ARG A 90 -13.57 -0.21 5.93
C ARG A 90 -12.50 0.02 4.86
N MET A 91 -11.29 -0.51 5.07
CA MET A 91 -10.23 -0.45 4.06
C MET A 91 -10.57 -1.34 2.88
N VAL A 92 -11.10 -2.55 3.12
CA VAL A 92 -11.55 -3.43 2.03
C VAL A 92 -12.63 -2.73 1.19
N PHE A 93 -13.63 -2.12 1.83
CA PHE A 93 -14.65 -1.35 1.09
C PHE A 93 -14.05 -0.20 0.28
N LEU A 94 -13.14 0.59 0.86
CA LEU A 94 -12.46 1.68 0.15
C LEU A 94 -11.70 1.16 -1.09
N LEU A 95 -10.92 0.09 -0.94
CA LEU A 95 -10.13 -0.49 -2.03
C LEU A 95 -11.05 -0.99 -3.15
N VAL A 96 -12.14 -1.68 -2.82
CA VAL A 96 -13.11 -2.20 -3.80
C VAL A 96 -13.90 -1.07 -4.48
N ASP A 97 -14.24 -0.01 -3.75
CA ASP A 97 -14.93 1.16 -4.31
C ASP A 97 -14.05 1.90 -5.32
N MET A 98 -12.75 2.01 -5.03
CA MET A 98 -11.78 2.62 -5.96
C MET A 98 -11.42 1.72 -7.14
N ASN A 99 -11.39 0.39 -6.94
CA ASN A 99 -11.19 -0.57 -8.01
C ASN A 99 -11.78 -1.94 -7.63
N CYS A 100 -12.93 -2.28 -8.22
CA CYS A 100 -13.63 -3.52 -7.91
C CYS A 100 -12.89 -4.79 -8.35
N GLU A 101 -11.98 -4.70 -9.33
CA GLU A 101 -11.21 -5.85 -9.81
C GLU A 101 -10.16 -6.32 -8.80
N LEU A 102 -9.87 -5.54 -7.75
CA LEU A 102 -8.92 -5.92 -6.69
C LEU A 102 -9.34 -7.21 -5.96
N VAL A 103 -10.63 -7.55 -5.93
CA VAL A 103 -11.13 -8.82 -5.36
C VAL A 103 -10.68 -10.06 -6.12
N ARG A 104 -10.13 -9.89 -7.34
CA ARG A 104 -9.63 -10.98 -8.18
C ARG A 104 -8.12 -11.11 -8.20
N VAL A 105 -7.40 -10.19 -7.57
CA VAL A 105 -5.92 -10.19 -7.55
C VAL A 105 -5.44 -11.46 -6.88
N LYS A 106 -4.59 -12.22 -7.56
CA LYS A 106 -4.01 -13.44 -6.99
C LYS A 106 -2.71 -13.11 -6.27
N GLY A 107 -2.60 -13.54 -5.02
CA GLY A 107 -1.32 -13.60 -4.33
C GLY A 107 -0.39 -14.65 -4.94
N ARG A 108 0.81 -14.82 -4.35
CA ARG A 108 1.81 -15.77 -4.86
C ARG A 108 1.30 -17.21 -4.94
N GLU A 109 0.49 -17.65 -3.98
CA GLU A 109 -0.11 -19.00 -3.93
C GLU A 109 -1.35 -19.15 -4.83
N GLY A 110 -1.66 -18.15 -5.67
CA GLY A 110 -2.83 -18.16 -6.54
C GLY A 110 -4.15 -17.86 -5.84
N TRP A 111 -4.13 -17.65 -4.51
CA TRP A 111 -5.30 -17.29 -3.73
C TRP A 111 -5.71 -15.85 -3.96
N THR A 112 -7.02 -15.63 -4.06
CA THR A 112 -7.62 -14.29 -4.10
C THR A 112 -7.98 -13.80 -2.70
N PRO A 113 -8.25 -12.50 -2.48
CA PRO A 113 -8.53 -11.94 -1.16
C PRO A 113 -9.69 -12.65 -0.44
N ILE A 114 -10.72 -13.10 -1.16
CA ILE A 114 -11.86 -13.81 -0.58
C ILE A 114 -11.51 -15.15 0.08
N HIS A 115 -10.36 -15.77 -0.25
CA HIS A 115 -9.91 -16.98 0.43
C HIS A 115 -9.47 -16.71 1.88
N PHE A 116 -9.22 -15.44 2.24
CA PHE A 116 -8.77 -15.03 3.57
C PHE A 116 -9.89 -14.38 4.41
N ALA A 117 -11.11 -14.27 3.87
CA ALA A 117 -12.25 -13.58 4.49
C ALA A 117 -13.00 -14.43 5.53
#